data_AF-A0A932DB65-F1
#
_entry.id   AF-A0A932DB65-F1
#
_cell.length_a   1.000
_cell.length_b   1.000
_cell.length_c   1.000
_cell.angle_alpha   90.00
_cell.angle_beta   90.00
_cell.angle_gamma   90.00
#
_symmetry.space_group_name_H-M   'P 1'
#
loop_
_entity.id
_entity.type
_entity.pdbx_description
1 polymer ?
#
loop_
_entity_poly.entity_id
_entity_poly.type
_entity_poly.pdbx_seq_one_letter_code
_entity_poly.pdbx_strand_id
1 'polypeptide(L)'
;MRTAEWWLKLLLRAFGGVSVLAVFAVVMPRGWMGVVHEWLGMGTLPDAPIVDYLARSTSALCALYGGLLLVLATDVRRYARVITYQAIATIALSAVGAGFGLRAGMPAWWMLGDVASCWICCGAMLALQKRIPPARDDTATADAGR
;
A
#
# COMPACT_ATOMS: atom_id res chain seq x y z
N MET A 1 -14.73 1.58 -20.48
CA MET A 1 -13.26 1.59 -20.32
C MET A 1 -12.76 2.81 -19.53
N ARG A 2 -13.21 4.04 -19.80
CA ARG A 2 -12.81 5.26 -19.04
C ARG A 2 -13.05 5.18 -17.52
N THR A 3 -14.12 4.53 -17.08
CA THR A 3 -14.49 4.43 -15.66
C THR A 3 -13.50 3.58 -14.85
N ALA A 4 -12.99 2.48 -15.42
CA ALA A 4 -12.04 1.60 -14.74
C ALA A 4 -10.68 2.29 -14.53
N GLU A 5 -10.21 3.03 -15.53
CA GLU A 5 -8.99 3.83 -15.38
C GLU A 5 -9.16 4.92 -14.31
N TRP A 6 -10.33 5.56 -14.27
CA TRP A 6 -10.65 6.57 -13.26
C TRP A 6 -10.67 6.00 -11.84
N TRP A 7 -11.33 4.85 -11.64
CA TRP A 7 -11.35 4.14 -10.36
C TRP A 7 -9.97 3.65 -9.93
N LEU A 8 -9.14 3.17 -10.87
CA LEU A 8 -7.77 2.75 -10.58
C LEU A 8 -6.91 3.95 -10.14
N LYS A 9 -7.00 5.09 -10.84
CA LYS A 9 -6.34 6.35 -10.43
C LYS A 9 -6.82 6.83 -9.07
N LEU A 10 -8.14 6.76 -8.82
CA LEU A 10 -8.72 7.16 -7.53
C LEU A 10 -8.21 6.27 -6.40
N LEU A 11 -8.20 4.95 -6.58
CA LEU A 11 -7.68 3.99 -5.60
C LEU A 11 -6.20 4.22 -5.32
N LEU A 12 -5.36 4.40 -6.36
CA LEU A 12 -3.93 4.70 -6.17
C LEU A 12 -3.72 6.05 -5.46
N ARG A 13 -4.51 7.09 -5.79
CA ARG A 13 -4.43 8.40 -5.12
C ARG A 13 -4.89 8.34 -3.68
N ALA A 14 -5.99 7.64 -3.39
CA ALA A 14 -6.48 7.47 -2.03
C ALA A 14 -5.47 6.69 -1.19
N PHE A 15 -4.96 5.58 -1.71
CA PHE A 15 -4.00 4.73 -1.01
C PHE A 15 -2.64 5.41 -0.82
N GLY A 16 -2.13 6.07 -1.86
CA GLY A 16 -0.91 6.88 -1.79
C GLY A 16 -1.08 8.10 -0.89
N GLY A 17 -2.23 8.77 -0.92
CA GLY A 17 -2.55 9.91 -0.07
C GLY A 17 -2.61 9.56 1.42
N VAL A 18 -3.29 8.46 1.76
CA VAL A 18 -3.29 7.92 3.14
C VAL A 18 -1.89 7.52 3.58
N SER A 19 -1.08 6.96 2.68
CA SER A 19 0.31 6.59 2.98
C SER A 19 1.23 7.80 3.15
N VAL A 20 1.04 8.89 2.40
CA VAL A 20 1.78 10.15 2.57
C VAL A 20 1.39 10.86 3.86
N LEU A 21 0.13 10.74 4.32
CA LEU A 21 -0.27 11.22 5.64
C LEU A 21 0.53 10.57 6.78
N ALA A 22 1.16 9.40 6.56
CA ALA A 22 2.10 8.82 7.51
C ALA A 22 3.36 9.67 7.75
N VAL A 23 3.69 10.64 6.87
CA VAL A 23 4.70 11.68 7.17
C VAL A 23 4.37 12.40 8.47
N PHE A 24 3.08 12.64 8.74
CA PHE A 24 2.66 13.27 9.98
C PHE A 24 3.05 12.43 11.21
N ALA A 25 2.99 11.09 11.08
CA ALA A 25 3.43 10.17 12.13
C ALA A 25 4.95 10.20 12.38
N VAL A 26 5.77 10.65 11.41
CA VAL A 26 7.23 10.85 11.59
C VAL A 26 7.52 11.95 12.61
N VAL A 27 6.68 13.00 12.61
CA VAL A 27 6.84 14.18 13.48
C VAL A 27 6.11 14.00 14.82
N MET A 28 5.28 12.95 14.93
CA MET A 28 4.45 12.72 16.11
C MET A 28 5.30 12.37 17.36
N PRO A 29 5.06 13.02 18.52
CA PRO A 29 5.75 12.71 19.76
C PRO A 29 5.38 11.32 20.30
N ARG A 30 6.33 10.65 20.97
CA ARG A 30 6.13 9.32 21.61
C ARG A 30 4.92 9.26 22.55
N GLY A 31 4.57 10.37 23.18
CA GLY A 31 3.41 10.45 24.07
C GLY A 31 2.08 10.11 23.39
N TRP A 32 1.92 10.46 22.10
CA TRP A 32 0.72 10.11 21.34
C TRP A 32 0.71 8.63 20.94
N MET A 33 1.89 8.05 20.65
CA MET A 33 2.01 6.60 20.41
C MET A 33 1.67 5.81 21.67
N GLY A 34 2.12 6.26 22.84
CA GLY A 34 1.75 5.66 24.14
C GLY A 34 0.25 5.71 24.39
N VAL A 35 -0.39 6.87 24.18
CA VAL A 35 -1.84 7.05 24.34
C VAL A 35 -2.62 6.14 23.39
N VAL A 36 -2.23 6.05 22.12
CA VAL A 36 -2.88 5.15 21.16
C VAL A 36 -2.66 3.69 21.53
N HIS A 37 -1.46 3.31 21.98
CA HIS A 37 -1.14 1.94 22.39
C HIS A 37 -1.92 1.50 23.64
N GLU A 38 -2.10 2.40 24.62
CA GLU A 38 -2.99 2.18 25.76
C GLU A 38 -4.46 2.15 25.34
N TRP A 39 -4.87 3.04 24.45
CA TRP A 39 -6.26 3.12 23.96
C TRP A 39 -6.66 1.88 23.14
N LEU A 40 -5.73 1.31 22.36
CA LEU A 40 -5.93 0.03 21.68
C LEU A 40 -5.82 -1.19 22.63
N GLY A 41 -5.54 -0.97 23.92
CA GLY A 41 -5.43 -2.04 24.91
C GLY A 41 -4.19 -2.92 24.74
N MET A 42 -3.15 -2.44 24.04
CA MET A 42 -1.90 -3.17 23.82
C MET A 42 -0.89 -3.04 24.98
N GLY A 43 -1.23 -2.25 26.01
CA GLY A 43 -0.43 -2.07 27.24
C GLY A 43 0.48 -0.83 27.20
N THR A 44 1.52 -0.80 28.03
CA THR A 44 2.53 0.27 28.03
C THR A 44 3.55 0.05 26.91
N LEU A 45 3.75 1.07 26.08
CA LEU A 45 4.77 1.05 25.04
C LEU A 45 6.17 0.92 25.69
N PRO A 46 7.00 -0.08 25.32
CA PRO A 46 8.33 -0.24 25.91
C PRO A 46 9.20 0.99 25.65
N ASP A 47 9.83 1.52 26.69
CA ASP A 47 10.65 2.73 26.63
C ASP A 47 12.07 2.42 26.11
N ALA A 48 12.12 1.74 24.96
CA ALA A 48 13.36 1.34 24.30
C ALA A 48 13.62 2.26 23.09
N PRO A 49 14.85 2.78 22.91
CA PRO A 49 15.17 3.70 21.81
C PRO A 49 14.97 3.09 20.42
N ILE A 50 15.01 1.75 20.33
CA ILE A 50 14.75 1.00 19.10
C ILE A 50 13.31 1.17 18.59
N VAL A 51 12.32 1.32 19.49
CA VAL A 51 10.90 1.47 19.14
C VAL A 51 10.69 2.80 18.41
N ASP A 52 11.29 3.87 18.92
CA ASP A 52 11.19 5.20 18.34
C ASP A 52 11.92 5.29 16.98
N TYR A 53 13.09 4.65 16.89
CA TYR A 53 13.83 4.54 15.63
C TYR A 53 13.04 3.77 14.56
N LEU A 54 12.49 2.60 14.91
CA LEU A 54 11.69 1.78 14.01
C LEU A 54 10.40 2.50 13.60
N ALA A 55 9.69 3.13 14.53
CA ALA A 55 8.45 3.86 14.25
C ALA A 55 8.68 5.00 13.25
N ARG A 56 9.73 5.81 13.44
CA ARG A 56 10.11 6.89 12.51
C ARG A 56 10.58 6.35 11.16
N SER A 57 11.43 5.31 11.16
CA SER A 57 11.94 4.71 9.92
C SER A 57 10.81 4.08 9.10
N THR A 58 9.88 3.41 9.76
CA THR A 58 8.70 2.80 9.12
C THR A 58 7.78 3.88 8.55
N SER A 59 7.55 4.95 9.30
CA SER A 59 6.75 6.09 8.81
C SER A 59 7.40 6.78 7.61
N ALA A 60 8.72 6.94 7.60
CA ALA A 60 9.46 7.47 6.45
C ALA A 60 9.38 6.54 5.23
N LEU A 61 9.46 5.23 5.42
CA LEU A 61 9.25 4.24 4.35
C LEU A 61 7.83 4.28 3.80
N CYS A 62 6.81 4.37 4.66
CA CYS A 62 5.42 4.53 4.25
C CYS A 62 5.18 5.82 3.45
N ALA A 63 5.81 6.93 3.86
CA ALA A 63 5.76 8.19 3.14
C ALA A 63 6.38 8.10 1.74
N LEU A 64 7.59 7.51 1.65
CA LEU A 64 8.28 7.27 0.38
C LEU A 64 7.44 6.38 -0.54
N TYR A 65 6.86 5.32 0.01
CA TYR A 65 6.00 4.40 -0.70
C TYR A 65 4.70 5.07 -1.18
N GLY A 66 4.07 5.90 -0.36
CA GLY A 66 2.92 6.71 -0.73
C GLY A 66 3.24 7.70 -1.86
N GLY A 67 4.42 8.33 -1.82
CA GLY A 67 4.91 9.17 -2.91
C GLY A 67 5.08 8.40 -4.21
N LEU A 68 5.65 7.19 -4.15
CA LEU A 68 5.78 6.30 -5.31
C LEU A 68 4.41 5.97 -5.91
N LEU A 69 3.43 5.60 -5.08
CA LEU A 69 2.05 5.33 -5.51
C LEU A 69 1.41 6.54 -6.22
N LEU A 70 1.64 7.76 -5.73
CA LEU A 70 1.15 8.99 -6.36
C LEU A 70 1.79 9.22 -7.74
N VAL A 71 3.08 8.90 -7.90
CA VAL A 71 3.75 8.93 -9.21
C VAL A 71 3.13 7.89 -10.14
N LEU A 72 2.92 6.66 -9.68
CA LEU A 72 2.27 5.61 -10.48
C LEU A 72 0.83 5.99 -10.89
N ALA A 73 0.14 6.78 -10.07
CA ALA A 73 -1.21 7.29 -10.36
C ALA A 73 -1.25 8.28 -11.53
N THR A 74 -0.12 8.90 -11.90
CA THR A 74 -0.07 9.83 -13.04
C THR A 74 -0.30 9.12 -14.37
N ASP A 75 0.21 7.89 -14.54
CA ASP A 75 0.18 7.20 -15.82
C ASP A 75 -0.01 5.66 -15.70
N VAL A 76 -1.21 5.26 -15.29
CA VAL A 76 -1.61 3.86 -15.02
C VAL A 76 -1.42 2.90 -16.20
N ARG A 77 -1.54 3.37 -17.45
CA ARG A 77 -1.32 2.54 -18.64
C ARG A 77 0.16 2.21 -18.84
N ARG A 78 1.03 3.21 -18.65
CA ARG A 78 2.49 3.04 -18.80
C ARG A 78 3.07 2.23 -17.65
N TYR A 79 2.57 2.43 -16.43
CA TYR A 79 3.08 1.77 -15.23
C TYR A 79 2.34 0.48 -14.86
N ALA A 80 1.55 -0.10 -15.77
CA ALA A 80 0.72 -1.26 -15.45
C ALA A 80 1.53 -2.42 -14.81
N ARG A 81 2.65 -2.84 -15.40
CA ARG A 81 3.48 -3.91 -14.81
C ARG A 81 3.96 -3.59 -13.40
N VAL A 82 4.31 -2.33 -13.13
CA VAL A 82 4.79 -1.89 -11.82
C VAL A 82 3.66 -1.93 -10.79
N ILE A 83 2.45 -1.50 -11.18
CA ILE A 83 1.24 -1.57 -10.33
C ILE A 83 0.89 -3.03 -10.00
N THR A 84 0.98 -3.94 -10.98
CA THR A 84 0.73 -5.38 -10.74
C THR A 84 1.73 -5.94 -9.74
N TYR A 85 3.02 -5.66 -9.97
CA TYR A 85 4.09 -6.13 -9.09
C TYR A 85 3.92 -5.57 -7.67
N GLN A 86 3.65 -4.28 -7.56
CA GLN A 86 3.42 -3.60 -6.29
C GLN A 86 2.21 -4.17 -5.53
N ALA A 87 1.09 -4.45 -6.21
CA ALA A 87 -0.08 -5.08 -5.60
C ALA A 87 0.22 -6.50 -5.09
N ILE A 88 0.91 -7.33 -5.87
CA ILE A 88 1.33 -8.68 -5.46
C ILE A 88 2.32 -8.61 -4.29
N ALA A 89 3.31 -7.73 -4.36
CA ALA A 89 4.29 -7.52 -3.30
C ALA A 89 3.61 -7.07 -2.00
N THR A 90 2.60 -6.19 -2.08
CA THR A 90 1.84 -5.74 -0.90
C THR A 90 1.03 -6.88 -0.29
N ILE A 91 0.37 -7.70 -1.11
CA ILE A 91 -0.36 -8.91 -0.67
C ILE A 91 0.58 -9.90 0.03
N ALA A 92 1.77 -10.13 -0.53
CA ALA A 92 2.77 -11.00 0.06
C ALA A 92 3.30 -10.43 1.39
N LEU A 93 3.61 -9.13 1.43
CA LEU A 93 4.08 -8.45 2.63
C LEU A 93 3.03 -8.46 3.74
N SER A 94 1.75 -8.26 3.41
CA SER A 94 0.67 -8.32 4.40
C SER A 94 0.47 -9.74 4.94
N ALA A 95 0.64 -10.78 4.11
CA ALA A 95 0.60 -12.17 4.56
C ALA A 95 1.78 -12.51 5.51
N VAL A 96 2.98 -12.01 5.20
CA VAL A 96 4.16 -12.17 6.07
C VAL A 96 3.96 -11.41 7.38
N GLY A 97 3.49 -10.16 7.33
CA GLY A 97 3.14 -9.37 8.50
C GLY A 97 2.08 -10.04 9.38
N ALA A 98 1.09 -10.71 8.75
CA ALA A 98 0.10 -11.51 9.45
C ALA A 98 0.75 -12.67 10.23
N GLY A 99 1.73 -13.35 9.65
CA GLY A 99 2.49 -14.39 10.34
C GLY A 99 3.27 -13.86 11.55
N PHE A 100 3.88 -12.68 11.43
CA PHE A 100 4.62 -12.05 12.52
C PHE A 100 3.71 -11.56 13.66
N GLY A 101 2.59 -10.91 13.36
CA GLY A 101 1.70 -10.45 14.43
C GLY A 101 1.00 -11.60 15.17
N LEU A 102 0.74 -12.74 14.50
CA LEU A 102 0.27 -13.96 15.17
C LEU A 102 1.32 -14.49 16.16
N ARG A 103 2.61 -14.42 15.80
CA ARG A 103 3.74 -14.77 16.70
C ARG A 103 3.91 -13.76 17.84
N ALA A 104 3.60 -12.49 17.59
CA ALA A 104 3.71 -11.41 18.57
C ALA A 104 2.54 -11.33 19.54
N GLY A 105 1.49 -12.15 19.36
CA GLY A 105 0.30 -12.15 20.23
C GLY A 105 -0.62 -10.94 20.01
N MET A 106 -0.54 -10.29 18.85
CA MET A 106 -1.43 -9.18 18.53
C MET A 106 -2.88 -9.65 18.35
N PRO A 107 -3.88 -8.80 18.66
CA PRO A 107 -5.30 -9.17 18.56
C PRO A 107 -5.66 -9.61 17.14
N ALA A 108 -6.13 -10.84 17.01
CA ALA A 108 -6.42 -11.46 15.72
C ALA A 108 -7.46 -10.69 14.89
N TRP A 109 -8.43 -10.03 15.54
CA TRP A 109 -9.45 -9.22 14.85
C TRP A 109 -8.85 -7.98 14.17
N TRP A 110 -7.85 -7.35 14.80
CA TRP A 110 -7.15 -6.19 14.26
C TRP A 110 -6.30 -6.59 13.05
N MET A 111 -5.55 -7.68 13.19
CA MET A 111 -4.75 -8.25 12.11
C MET A 111 -5.58 -8.72 10.92
N LEU A 112 -6.70 -9.41 11.16
CA LEU A 112 -7.62 -9.82 10.10
C LEU A 112 -8.18 -8.62 9.35
N GLY A 113 -8.50 -7.53 10.06
CA GLY A 113 -8.93 -6.28 9.46
C GLY A 113 -7.89 -5.68 8.52
N ASP A 114 -6.64 -5.56 8.97
CA ASP A 114 -5.55 -5.01 8.16
C ASP A 114 -5.25 -5.86 6.92
N VAL A 115 -5.17 -7.18 7.09
CA VAL A 115 -4.89 -8.11 5.99
C VAL A 115 -6.02 -8.13 4.99
N ALA A 116 -7.27 -8.23 5.45
CA ALA A 116 -8.43 -8.24 4.58
C ALA A 116 -8.54 -6.92 3.80
N SER A 117 -8.34 -5.78 4.46
CA SER A 117 -8.37 -4.47 3.80
C SER A 117 -7.29 -4.35 2.71
N CYS A 118 -6.05 -4.77 3.01
CA CYS A 118 -4.95 -4.78 2.03
C CYS A 118 -5.26 -5.70 0.84
N TRP A 119 -5.76 -6.91 1.10
CA TRP A 119 -6.09 -7.89 0.06
C TRP A 119 -7.26 -7.43 -0.81
N ILE A 120 -8.30 -6.85 -0.22
CA ILE A 120 -9.45 -6.30 -0.95
C ILE A 120 -8.99 -5.14 -1.85
N CYS A 121 -8.21 -4.20 -1.32
CA CYS A 121 -7.71 -3.06 -2.09
C CYS A 121 -6.78 -3.51 -3.24
N CYS A 122 -5.78 -4.35 -2.96
CA CYS A 122 -4.84 -4.83 -3.97
C CYS A 122 -5.51 -5.76 -5.00
N GLY A 123 -6.44 -6.61 -4.55
CA GLY A 123 -7.26 -7.45 -5.42
C GLY A 123 -8.13 -6.63 -6.36
N ALA A 124 -8.76 -5.55 -5.86
CA ALA A 124 -9.51 -4.62 -6.69
C ALA A 124 -8.61 -3.93 -7.73
N MET A 125 -7.42 -3.45 -7.33
CA MET A 125 -6.45 -2.86 -8.26
C MET A 125 -6.06 -3.84 -9.39
N LEU A 126 -5.74 -5.10 -9.05
CA LEU A 126 -5.41 -6.14 -10.03
C LEU A 126 -6.59 -6.47 -10.95
N ALA A 127 -7.80 -6.56 -10.41
CA ALA A 127 -9.01 -6.84 -11.19
C ALA A 127 -9.33 -5.70 -12.17
N LEU A 128 -9.19 -4.44 -11.74
CA LEU A 128 -9.36 -3.28 -12.63
C LEU A 128 -8.26 -3.20 -13.68
N GLN A 129 -7.02 -3.54 -13.31
CA GLN A 129 -5.90 -3.53 -14.23
C GLN A 129 -6.04 -4.58 -15.33
N LYS A 130 -6.50 -5.80 -15.02
CA LYS A 130 -6.80 -6.83 -16.04
C LYS A 130 -7.86 -6.37 -17.06
N ARG A 131 -8.67 -5.36 -16.73
CA ARG A 131 -9.68 -4.77 -17.62
C ARG A 131 -9.12 -3.69 -18.55
N ILE A 132 -7.85 -3.31 -18.41
CA ILE A 132 -7.17 -2.33 -19.27
C ILE A 132 -6.31 -3.12 -20.27
N PRO A 133 -6.70 -3.20 -21.56
CA PRO A 133 -5.88 -3.85 -22.57
C PRO A 133 -4.50 -3.18 -22.66
N PRO A 134 -3.41 -3.94 -22.82
CA PRO A 134 -2.12 -3.37 -23.15
C PRO A 134 -2.26 -2.52 -24.42
N ALA A 135 -1.50 -1.42 -24.50
CA ALA A 135 -1.44 -0.61 -25.71
C ALA A 135 -1.10 -1.54 -26.88
N ARG A 136 -2.00 -1.64 -27.85
CA ARG A 136 -1.84 -2.45 -29.05
C ARG A 136 -0.55 -1.98 -29.74
N ASP A 137 0.41 -2.88 -29.89
CA ASP A 137 1.59 -2.64 -30.72
C ASP A 137 1.11 -2.59 -32.19
N ASP A 138 0.82 -1.40 -32.69
CA ASP A 138 0.38 -1.16 -34.07
C ASP A 138 1.48 -1.44 -35.11
N THR A 139 2.67 -1.89 -34.68
CA THR A 139 3.80 -2.22 -35.56
C THR A 139 3.60 -3.50 -36.37
N ALA A 140 2.66 -4.39 -36.00
CA ALA A 140 2.44 -5.64 -36.73
C ALA A 140 1.64 -5.49 -38.04
N THR A 141 1.01 -4.33 -38.28
CA THR A 141 0.19 -4.13 -39.49
C THR A 141 0.95 -3.48 -40.65
N ALA A 142 2.18 -3.02 -40.44
CA ALA A 142 2.97 -2.33 -41.46
C ALA A 142 3.81 -3.28 -42.35
N ASP A 143 3.99 -4.55 -41.97
CA ASP A 143 4.87 -5.50 -42.67
C ASP A 143 4.12 -6.54 -43.54
N ALA A 144 2.77 -6.55 -43.50
CA ALA A 144 1.96 -7.47 -44.30
C ALA A 144 1.56 -6.90 -45.69
N GLY A 145 2.11 -5.75 -46.07
CA GLY A 145 1.74 -5.01 -47.28
C GLY A 145 2.89 -4.68 -48.22
N ARG A 146 4.05 -5.36 -48.11
CA ARG A 146 5.22 -5.13 -48.97
C ARG A 146 5.65 -6.37 -49.72
#